data_AF-A0A6H1RIE6-F1
#
_entry.id   AF-A0A6H1RIE6-F1
#
_cell.length_a   1.000
_cell.length_b   1.000
_cell.length_c   1.000
_cell.angle_alpha   90.00
_cell.angle_beta   90.00
_cell.angle_gamma   90.00
#
_symmetry.space_group_name_H-M   'P 1'
#
loop_
_entity.id
_entity.type
_entity.pdbx_description
1 polymer ?
#
loop_
_entity_poly.entity_id
_entity_poly.type
_entity_poly.pdbx_seq_one_letter_code
_entity_poly.pdbx_strand_id
1 'polypeptide(L)' 'MAAITSDITAARNLNPRRRHRSYPRVIKRGRHNAYRVKKPTDTGTRHDSPPSIQLAPTAS' A
#
# COMPACT_ATOMS: atom_id res chain seq x y z
N MET A 1 -12.83 -47.94 9.71
CA MET A 1 -11.96 -46.75 9.59
C MET A 1 -12.50 -45.71 8.62
N ALA A 2 -12.91 -46.08 7.39
CA ALA A 2 -13.42 -45.13 6.40
C ALA A 2 -14.57 -44.21 6.90
N ALA A 3 -15.53 -44.76 7.65
CA ALA A 3 -16.66 -44.00 8.20
C ALA A 3 -16.24 -42.89 9.18
N ILE A 4 -15.20 -43.15 9.98
CA ILE A 4 -14.68 -42.17 10.95
C ILE A 4 -13.96 -41.05 10.20
N THR A 5 -13.16 -41.41 9.18
CA THR A 5 -12.44 -40.43 8.36
C THR A 5 -13.42 -39.50 7.64
N SER A 6 -14.49 -40.03 7.06
CA SER A 6 -15.52 -39.23 6.39
C SER A 6 -16.25 -38.27 7.34
N ASP A 7 -16.43 -38.67 8.60
CA ASP A 7 -17.10 -37.85 9.59
C ASP A 7 -16.22 -36.68 10.05
N ILE A 8 -14.94 -36.94 10.34
CA ILE A 8 -13.96 -35.92 10.73
C ILE A 8 -13.79 -34.88 9.62
N THR A 9 -13.67 -35.32 8.37
CA THR A 9 -13.47 -34.42 7.21
C THR A 9 -14.76 -33.83 6.66
N ALA A 10 -15.89 -33.99 7.35
CA ALA A 10 -17.16 -33.42 6.89
C ALA A 10 -17.07 -31.88 6.79
N ALA A 11 -17.68 -31.30 5.74
CA ALA A 11 -17.63 -29.86 5.44
C ALA A 11 -18.02 -28.96 6.63
N ARG A 12 -18.93 -29.45 7.51
CA ARG A 12 -19.35 -28.77 8.74
C ARG A 12 -18.25 -28.61 9.79
N ASN A 13 -17.25 -29.49 9.77
CA ASN A 13 -16.11 -29.52 10.71
C ASN A 13 -14.89 -28.77 10.17
N LEU A 14 -14.87 -28.45 8.87
CA LEU A 14 -13.79 -27.70 8.23
C LEU A 14 -13.92 -26.21 8.55
N ASN A 15 -12.79 -25.56 8.85
CA ASN A 15 -12.76 -24.11 8.99
C ASN A 15 -13.33 -23.45 7.72
N PRO A 16 -14.24 -22.47 7.87
CA PRO A 16 -14.77 -21.78 6.71
C PRO A 16 -13.62 -21.17 5.91
N ARG A 17 -13.74 -21.20 4.58
CA ARG A 17 -12.75 -20.59 3.70
C ARG A 17 -12.45 -19.19 4.21
N ARG A 18 -11.17 -18.92 4.51
CA ARG A 18 -10.73 -17.59 4.95
C ARG A 18 -11.35 -16.55 4.02
N ARG A 19 -12.19 -15.69 4.57
CA ARG A 19 -12.78 -14.59 3.81
C ARG A 19 -11.63 -13.75 3.26
N HIS A 20 -11.78 -13.29 2.02
CA HIS A 20 -10.88 -12.28 1.48
C HIS A 20 -10.93 -11.08 2.43
N ARG A 21 -9.84 -10.84 3.17
CA ARG A 21 -9.73 -9.64 3.98
C ARG A 21 -9.63 -8.49 2.99
N SER A 22 -10.72 -7.77 2.76
CA SER A 22 -10.60 -6.41 2.25
C SER A 22 -9.68 -5.70 3.23
N TYR A 23 -8.51 -5.24 2.77
CA TYR A 23 -7.55 -4.51 3.57
C TYR A 23 -7.72 -3.01 3.31
N PRO A 24 -8.86 -2.38 3.72
CA PRO A 24 -9.12 -0.98 3.42
C PRO A 24 -8.05 -0.07 4.05
N ARG A 25 -7.44 -0.50 5.15
CA ARG A 25 -6.35 0.24 5.79
C ARG A 25 -5.08 0.29 4.94
N VAL A 26 -4.77 -0.77 4.18
CA VAL A 26 -3.63 -0.81 3.25
C VAL A 26 -3.90 0.12 2.07
N ILE A 27 -5.11 0.06 1.49
CA ILE A 27 -5.53 0.94 0.39
C ILE A 27 -5.49 2.42 0.82
N LYS A 28 -6.03 2.74 2.00
CA LYS A 28 -6.02 4.11 2.54
C LYS A 28 -4.59 4.62 2.74
N ARG A 29 -3.71 3.85 3.39
CA ARG A 29 -2.30 4.25 3.58
C ARG A 29 -1.56 4.54 2.26
N GLY A 30 -1.83 3.76 1.20
CA GLY A 30 -1.23 4.01 -0.12
C GLY A 30 -1.80 5.24 -0.85
N ARG A 31 -3.04 5.64 -0.56
CA ARG A 31 -3.70 6.81 -1.19
C ARG A 31 -3.28 8.15 -0.60
N HIS A 32 -2.80 8.19 0.64
CA HIS A 32 -2.50 9.45 1.32
C HIS A 32 -1.20 10.12 0.88
N ASN A 33 -0.34 9.43 0.13
CA ASN A 33 0.94 9.98 -0.29
C ASN A 33 0.92 10.24 -1.79
N ALA A 34 0.62 11.47 -2.18
CA ALA A 34 0.81 11.94 -3.57
C ALA A 34 2.29 12.09 -3.93
N TYR A 35 3.19 11.92 -2.96
CA TYR A 35 4.62 11.98 -3.18
C TYR A 35 5.11 10.74 -3.91
N ARG A 36 5.83 10.97 -5.01
CA ARG A 36 6.63 9.93 -5.66
C ARG A 36 7.64 9.38 -4.63
N VAL A 37 7.56 8.09 -4.35
CA VAL A 37 8.62 7.39 -3.61
C VAL A 37 9.88 7.34 -4.49
N LYS A 38 11.03 7.66 -3.88
CA LYS A 38 12.33 7.61 -4.56
C LYS A 38 12.58 6.21 -5.13
N LYS A 39 12.95 6.14 -6.40
CA LYS A 39 13.31 4.89 -7.09
C LYS A 39 14.83 4.78 -7.22
N PRO A 40 15.39 3.56 -7.33
CA PRO A 40 16.81 3.38 -7.61
C PRO A 40 17.30 4.07 -8.88
N THR A 41 16.41 4.30 -9.85
CA THR A 41 16.69 5.02 -11.11
C THR A 41 16.74 6.54 -10.94
N ASP A 42 16.33 7.08 -9.79
CA ASP A 42 16.30 8.51 -9.56
C ASP A 42 17.72 9.02 -9.29
N THR A 43 18.24 9.84 -10.20
CA THR A 43 19.54 10.48 -10.07
C THR A 43 19.38 11.84 -9.41
N GLY A 44 20.25 12.18 -8.46
CA GLY A 44 20.27 13.50 -7.84
C GLY A 44 20.98 14.50 -8.75
N THR A 45 20.30 15.59 -9.12
CA THR A 45 20.93 16.73 -9.80
C THR A 45 21.66 17.58 -8.76
N ARG A 46 22.93 17.90 -9.02
CA ARG A 46 23.67 18.93 -8.28
C ARG A 46 23.52 20.25 -9.02
N HIS A 47 23.23 21.31 -8.29
CA HIS A 47 23.18 22.66 -8.82
C HIS A 47 24.42 23.41 -8.35
N ASP A 48 25.07 24.13 -9.27
CA ASP A 48 26.31 24.85 -8.99
C ASP A 48 26.09 26.15 -8.21
N SER A 49 24.82 26.59 -8.11
CA SER A 49 24.42 27.80 -7.39
C SER A 49 23.24 27.53 -6.46
N PRO A 50 23.06 28.34 -5.40
CA PRO A 50 21.85 28.34 -4.60
C PRO A 50 20.59 28.60 -5.45
N PRO A 51 19.40 28.17 -4.99
CA PRO A 51 18.15 28.45 -5.69
C PRO A 51 17.86 29.96 -5.71
N SER A 52 17.49 30.48 -6.88
CA SER A 52 16.94 31.84 -7.01
C SER A 52 15.45 31.80 -6.67
N ILE A 53 15.03 32.58 -5.67
CA ILE A 53 13.63 32.68 -5.25
C ILE A 53 13.01 33.90 -5.95
N GLN A 54 12.03 33.66 -6.83
CA GLN A 54 11.22 34.74 -7.41
C GLN A 54 10.02 35.01 -6.51
N LEU A 55 9.96 36.18 -5.90
CA LEU A 55 8.81 36.61 -5.12
C LEU A 55 7.78 37.24 -6.07
N ALA A 56 6.53 36.79 -6.00
CA ALA A 56 5.44 37.49 -6.65
C ALA A 56 5.27 38.87 -5.98
N PRO A 57 5.04 39.96 -6.76
CA PRO A 57 4.70 41.23 -6.16
C PRO A 57 3.41 41.08 -5.36
N THR A 58 3.41 41.58 -4.13
CA THR A 58 2.21 41.65 -3.30
C THR A 58 1.25 42.67 -3.90
N ALA A 59 -0.01 42.29 -4.13
CA ALA A 59 -1.06 43.26 -4.45
C ALA A 59 -1.12 44.30 -3.32
N SER A 60 -1.11 45.58 -3.71
CA SER A 60 -1.11 46.75 -2.81
C SER A 60 -2.36 46.85 -1.94
#